data_AF-A0A6J6YI86-F1
#
_entry.id   AF-A0A6J6YI86-F1
#
_cell.length_a   1.000
_cell.length_b   1.000
_cell.length_c   1.000
_cell.angle_alpha   90.00
_cell.angle_beta   90.00
_cell.angle_gamma   90.00
#
_symmetry.space_group_name_H-M   'P 1'
#
loop_
_entity.id
_entity.type
_entity.pdbx_description
1 polymer ?
#
loop_
_entity_poly.entity_id
_entity_poly.type
_entity_poly.pdbx_seq_one_letter_code
_entity_poly.pdbx_strand_id
1 'polypeptide(L)'
;MIVREKIGEALAELVPDELPEPLIAAEMNERLQDMAMRLQAQGLSLDQWLQFSGTDTEQFLDELKTTADRSARVDLALRAIALAEAIEVLEEDLDLEFEAVAARVEQDSDVVRIQLTEAGHIPALKVDIAKRKSLDWLTESVTITDDAGNSITFSDLAASDEDDGDTVLDTPASEEDESE
;
A
#
# COMPACT_ATOMS: atom_id res chain seq x y z
N MET A 1 -10.41 -1.66 -2.77
CA MET A 1 -9.05 -2.27 -2.83
C MET A 1 -8.61 -2.64 -4.25
N ILE A 2 -9.50 -3.11 -5.13
CA ILE A 2 -9.19 -3.55 -6.52
C ILE A 2 -8.57 -2.45 -7.41
N VAL A 3 -8.95 -1.19 -7.23
CA VAL A 3 -8.49 -0.07 -8.08
C VAL A 3 -6.97 0.13 -7.97
N ARG A 4 -6.41 0.13 -6.76
CA ARG A 4 -4.98 0.35 -6.53
C ARG A 4 -4.12 -0.78 -7.13
N GLU A 5 -4.62 -2.01 -7.02
CA GLU A 5 -3.97 -3.18 -7.63
C GLU A 5 -3.93 -3.06 -9.15
N LYS A 6 -5.06 -2.73 -9.79
CA LYS A 6 -5.12 -2.53 -11.25
C LYS A 6 -4.25 -1.37 -11.73
N ILE A 7 -4.16 -0.28 -10.97
CA ILE A 7 -3.24 0.83 -11.28
C ILE A 7 -1.79 0.32 -11.25
N GLY A 8 -1.41 -0.46 -10.25
CA GLY A 8 -0.08 -1.05 -10.16
C GLY A 8 0.24 -1.95 -11.36
N GLU A 9 -0.69 -2.80 -11.77
CA GLU A 9 -0.51 -3.65 -12.96
C GLU A 9 -0.32 -2.82 -14.24
N ALA A 10 -1.19 -1.83 -14.47
CA ALA A 10 -1.08 -0.95 -15.63
C ALA A 10 0.23 -0.15 -15.64
N LEU A 11 0.70 0.31 -14.47
CA LEU A 11 2.00 0.98 -14.35
C LEU A 11 3.16 0.04 -14.70
N ALA A 12 3.09 -1.21 -14.25
CA ALA A 12 4.15 -2.17 -14.53
C ALA A 12 4.30 -2.45 -16.03
N GLU A 13 3.19 -2.51 -16.77
CA GLU A 13 3.16 -2.70 -18.23
C GLU A 13 3.73 -1.52 -19.02
N LEU A 14 3.70 -0.29 -18.45
CA LEU A 14 4.23 0.91 -19.09
C LEU A 14 5.75 1.07 -18.93
N VAL A 15 6.36 0.32 -18.00
CA VAL A 15 7.80 0.35 -17.77
C VAL A 15 8.50 -0.57 -18.77
N PRO A 16 9.56 -0.11 -19.46
CA PRO A 16 10.22 -0.85 -20.55
C PRO A 16 10.56 -2.30 -20.19
N ASP A 17 10.54 -3.16 -21.20
CA ASP A 17 10.48 -4.63 -21.04
C ASP A 17 11.65 -5.28 -20.27
N GLU A 18 12.74 -4.58 -19.95
CA GLU A 18 13.88 -5.16 -19.22
C GLU A 18 14.42 -4.21 -18.13
N LEU A 19 14.25 -4.58 -16.86
CA LEU A 19 14.90 -3.88 -15.75
C LEU A 19 16.32 -4.39 -15.57
N PRO A 20 17.25 -3.52 -15.14
CA PRO A 20 18.54 -3.94 -14.66
C PRO A 20 18.42 -5.02 -13.57
N GLU A 21 19.14 -6.15 -13.73
CA GLU A 21 19.17 -7.22 -12.73
C GLU A 21 19.45 -6.74 -11.29
N PRO A 22 20.32 -5.74 -11.03
CA PRO A 22 20.54 -5.25 -9.68
C PRO A 22 19.29 -4.66 -9.01
N LEU A 23 18.35 -4.08 -9.78
CA LEU A 23 17.09 -3.58 -9.23
C LEU A 23 16.18 -4.72 -8.81
N ILE A 24 16.07 -5.75 -9.66
CA ILE A 24 15.28 -6.94 -9.36
C ILE A 24 15.86 -7.66 -8.14
N ALA A 25 17.19 -7.80 -8.07
CA ALA A 25 17.87 -8.43 -6.94
C ALA A 25 17.69 -7.66 -5.62
N ALA A 26 17.68 -6.32 -5.66
CA ALA A 26 17.41 -5.51 -4.48
C ALA A 26 15.99 -5.74 -3.95
N GLU A 27 14.99 -5.72 -4.84
CA GLU A 27 13.59 -6.00 -4.49
C GLU A 27 13.39 -7.43 -3.98
N MET A 28 14.04 -8.42 -4.60
CA MET A 28 14.02 -9.81 -4.12
C MET A 28 14.58 -9.92 -2.69
N ASN A 29 15.69 -9.22 -2.40
CA ASN A 29 16.31 -9.25 -1.09
C ASN A 29 15.42 -8.59 -0.02
N GLU A 30 14.81 -7.45 -0.32
CA GLU A 30 13.87 -6.78 0.58
C GLU A 30 12.69 -7.69 0.93
N ARG A 31 12.07 -8.31 -0.08
CA ARG A 31 10.98 -9.28 0.12
C ARG A 31 11.37 -10.49 0.95
N LEU A 32 12.58 -11.01 0.73
CA LEU A 32 13.11 -12.11 1.53
C LEU A 32 13.32 -11.68 2.98
N GLN A 33 13.81 -10.47 3.22
CA GLN A 33 13.98 -9.93 4.57
C GLN A 33 12.63 -9.75 5.28
N ASP A 34 11.64 -9.17 4.60
CA ASP A 34 10.28 -9.02 5.13
C ASP A 34 9.64 -10.36 5.46
N MET A 35 9.80 -11.33 4.57
CA MET A 35 9.32 -12.68 4.80
C MET A 35 10.03 -13.33 5.98
N ALA A 36 11.35 -13.23 6.05
CA ALA A 36 12.15 -13.77 7.15
C ALA A 36 11.73 -13.15 8.49
N MET A 37 11.52 -11.84 8.55
CA MET A 37 11.04 -11.15 9.76
C MET A 37 9.66 -11.65 10.19
N ARG A 38 8.72 -11.81 9.24
CA ARG A 38 7.38 -12.36 9.53
C ARG A 38 7.41 -13.82 9.99
N LEU A 39 8.27 -14.63 9.40
CA LEU A 39 8.45 -16.04 9.80
C LEU A 39 9.12 -16.15 11.17
N GLN A 40 10.14 -15.33 11.43
CA GLN A 40 10.81 -15.25 12.72
C GLN A 40 9.82 -14.86 13.83
N ALA A 41 8.92 -13.90 13.58
CA ALA A 41 7.87 -13.53 14.53
C ALA A 41 6.92 -14.70 14.86
N GLN A 42 6.79 -15.68 13.97
CA GLN A 42 6.02 -16.91 14.17
C GLN A 42 6.87 -18.09 14.69
N GLY A 43 8.17 -17.88 14.91
CA GLY A 43 9.11 -18.93 15.33
C GLY A 43 9.45 -19.95 14.24
N LEU A 44 9.20 -19.63 12.97
CA LEU A 44 9.47 -20.51 11.82
C LEU A 44 10.71 -20.03 11.03
N SER A 45 11.42 -20.98 10.42
CA SER A 45 12.45 -20.66 9.41
C SER A 45 11.88 -20.77 7.99
N LEU A 46 12.55 -20.14 7.03
CA LEU A 46 12.19 -20.24 5.61
C LEU A 46 12.18 -21.70 5.12
N ASP A 47 13.18 -22.49 5.50
CA ASP A 47 13.27 -23.91 5.11
C ASP A 47 12.10 -24.73 5.64
N GLN A 48 11.68 -24.49 6.90
CA GLN A 48 10.53 -25.16 7.50
C GLN A 48 9.24 -24.75 6.81
N TRP A 49 9.11 -23.47 6.46
CA TRP A 49 7.95 -22.97 5.72
C TRP A 49 7.86 -23.61 4.33
N LEU A 50 8.96 -23.69 3.57
CA LEU A 50 9.01 -24.35 2.26
C LEU A 50 8.63 -25.83 2.35
N GLN A 51 9.12 -26.51 3.39
CA GLN A 51 8.77 -27.91 3.64
C GLN A 51 7.28 -28.09 3.94
N PHE A 52 6.68 -27.20 4.72
CA PHE A 52 5.24 -27.24 5.05
C PHE A 52 4.35 -26.82 3.89
N SER A 53 4.78 -25.84 3.08
CA SER A 53 4.03 -25.38 1.91
C SER A 53 4.11 -26.39 0.76
N GLY A 54 5.10 -27.28 0.77
CA GLY A 54 5.37 -28.21 -0.31
C GLY A 54 5.91 -27.52 -1.58
N THR A 55 6.44 -26.31 -1.43
CA THR A 55 7.02 -25.52 -2.53
C THR A 55 8.50 -25.85 -2.66
N ASP A 56 8.96 -26.12 -3.88
CA ASP A 56 10.39 -26.28 -4.14
C ASP A 56 11.13 -24.94 -4.10
N THR A 57 12.40 -24.95 -3.72
CA THR A 57 13.24 -23.76 -3.64
C THR A 57 13.38 -23.07 -5.00
N GLU A 58 13.54 -23.82 -6.09
CA GLU A 58 13.62 -23.23 -7.45
C GLU A 58 12.32 -22.53 -7.81
N GLN A 59 11.17 -23.19 -7.59
CA GLN A 59 9.87 -22.59 -7.83
C GLN A 59 9.66 -21.32 -7.00
N PHE A 60 10.04 -21.35 -5.72
CA PHE A 60 9.94 -20.19 -4.85
C PHE A 60 10.79 -19.02 -5.35
N LEU A 61 12.03 -19.28 -5.79
CA LEU A 61 12.90 -18.24 -6.32
C LEU A 61 12.38 -17.65 -7.64
N ASP A 62 11.80 -18.46 -8.51
CA ASP A 62 11.19 -18.00 -9.77
C ASP A 62 9.94 -17.14 -9.52
N GLU A 63 9.08 -17.55 -8.59
CA GLU A 63 7.91 -16.77 -8.16
C GLU A 63 8.34 -15.46 -7.49
N LEU A 64 9.36 -15.52 -6.63
CA LEU A 64 9.94 -14.34 -5.99
C LEU A 64 10.52 -13.38 -7.03
N LYS A 65 11.26 -13.89 -8.01
CA LYS A 65 11.82 -13.07 -9.10
C LYS A 65 10.72 -12.41 -9.93
N THR A 66 9.67 -13.15 -10.26
CA THR A 66 8.53 -12.63 -11.05
C THR A 66 7.80 -11.53 -10.30
N THR A 67 7.54 -11.71 -9.01
CA THR A 67 6.88 -10.70 -8.18
C THR A 67 7.79 -9.50 -7.91
N ALA A 68 9.10 -9.71 -7.73
CA ALA A 68 10.08 -8.65 -7.58
C ALA A 68 10.25 -7.82 -8.86
N ASP A 69 10.29 -8.45 -10.04
CA ASP A 69 10.34 -7.72 -11.32
C ASP A 69 9.12 -6.79 -11.45
N ARG A 70 7.91 -7.30 -11.18
CA ARG A 70 6.69 -6.49 -11.21
C ARG A 70 6.74 -5.32 -10.23
N SER A 71 7.13 -5.56 -8.98
CA SER A 71 7.17 -4.50 -7.98
C SER A 71 8.27 -3.48 -8.23
N ALA A 72 9.43 -3.90 -8.74
CA ALA A 72 10.49 -2.99 -9.18
C ALA A 72 10.02 -2.11 -10.36
N ARG A 73 9.19 -2.63 -11.27
CA ARG A 73 8.53 -1.81 -12.31
C ARG A 73 7.63 -0.76 -11.70
N VAL A 74 6.72 -1.15 -10.81
CA VAL A 74 5.79 -0.22 -10.16
C VAL A 74 6.55 0.85 -9.38
N ASP A 75 7.56 0.46 -8.61
CA ASP A 75 8.40 1.40 -7.85
C ASP A 75 9.10 2.40 -8.78
N LEU A 76 9.67 1.93 -9.89
CA LEU A 76 10.30 2.80 -10.89
C LEU A 76 9.29 3.75 -11.56
N ALA A 77 8.10 3.26 -11.89
CA ALA A 77 7.03 4.06 -12.48
C ALA A 77 6.57 5.18 -11.52
N LEU A 78 6.32 4.85 -10.25
CA LEU A 78 5.90 5.81 -9.24
C LEU A 78 6.98 6.88 -9.00
N ARG A 79 8.26 6.50 -8.98
CA ARG A 79 9.37 7.46 -8.90
C ARG A 79 9.44 8.37 -10.13
N ALA A 80 9.23 7.82 -11.32
CA ALA A 80 9.19 8.61 -12.55
C ALA A 80 8.04 9.63 -12.53
N ILE A 81 6.87 9.24 -12.02
CA ILE A 81 5.71 10.12 -11.85
C ILE A 81 5.99 11.20 -10.81
N ALA A 82 6.57 10.85 -9.65
CA ALA A 82 6.98 11.82 -8.64
C ALA A 82 7.87 12.92 -9.23
N LEU A 83 8.81 12.54 -10.10
CA LEU A 83 9.70 13.48 -10.77
C LEU A 83 8.98 14.29 -11.87
N ALA A 84 8.14 13.65 -12.68
CA ALA A 84 7.45 14.30 -13.80
C ALA A 84 6.43 15.35 -13.32
N GLU A 85 5.70 15.03 -12.26
CA GLU A 85 4.66 15.89 -11.67
C GLU A 85 5.20 16.79 -10.55
N ALA A 86 6.52 16.78 -10.33
CA ALA A 86 7.20 17.56 -9.29
C ALA A 86 6.57 17.39 -7.90
N ILE A 87 6.28 16.14 -7.51
CA ILE A 87 5.73 15.81 -6.20
C ILE A 87 6.82 16.02 -5.15
N GLU A 88 6.68 17.08 -4.37
CA GLU A 88 7.60 17.42 -3.29
C GLU A 88 7.19 16.75 -1.96
N VAL A 89 8.20 16.30 -1.22
CA VAL A 89 8.04 15.82 0.16
C VAL A 89 8.36 16.96 1.10
N LEU A 90 7.35 17.41 1.82
CA LEU A 90 7.41 18.51 2.76
C LEU A 90 7.87 18.02 4.14
N GLU A 91 8.26 18.97 5.00
CA GLU A 91 8.61 18.65 6.39
C GLU A 91 7.40 18.10 7.17
N GLU A 92 6.20 18.64 6.90
CA GLU A 92 4.95 18.12 7.47
C GLU A 92 4.70 16.65 7.11
N ASP A 93 5.06 16.22 5.89
CA ASP A 93 4.91 14.82 5.49
C ASP A 93 5.82 13.92 6.34
N LEU A 94 7.04 14.37 6.65
CA LEU A 94 7.97 13.63 7.50
C LEU A 94 7.48 13.59 8.94
N ASP A 95 6.92 14.68 9.44
CA ASP A 95 6.39 14.77 10.79
C ASP A 95 5.23 13.80 11.01
N LEU A 96 4.33 13.69 10.03
CA LEU A 96 3.26 12.69 10.03
C LEU A 96 3.80 11.25 10.06
N GLU A 97 4.88 10.96 9.32
CA GLU A 97 5.51 9.65 9.36
C GLU A 97 6.15 9.37 10.72
N PHE A 98 6.83 10.35 11.33
CA PHE A 98 7.42 10.18 12.66
C PHE A 98 6.34 9.94 13.71
N GLU A 99 5.23 10.68 13.67
CA GLU A 99 4.08 10.48 14.55
C GLU A 99 3.47 9.08 14.36
N ALA A 100 3.30 8.63 13.11
CA ALA A 100 2.75 7.31 12.81
C ALA A 100 3.64 6.18 13.33
N VAL A 101 4.96 6.32 13.22
CA VAL A 101 5.92 5.35 13.77
C VAL A 101 5.92 5.41 15.29
N ALA A 102 5.98 6.60 15.88
CA ALA A 102 5.96 6.85 17.32
C ALA A 102 4.75 6.21 18.00
N ALA A 103 3.57 6.33 17.39
CA ALA A 103 2.34 5.70 17.87
C ALA A 103 2.41 4.17 17.90
N ARG A 104 3.14 3.55 16.96
CA ARG A 104 3.29 2.08 16.88
C ARG A 104 4.29 1.53 17.89
N VAL A 105 5.34 2.30 18.17
CA VAL A 105 6.42 1.89 19.09
C VAL A 105 6.26 2.44 20.50
N GLU A 106 5.18 3.20 20.77
CA GLU A 106 4.88 3.85 22.04
C GLU A 106 6.03 4.75 22.54
N GLN A 107 6.66 5.48 21.61
CA GLN A 107 7.74 6.43 21.89
C GLN A 107 7.34 7.85 21.49
N ASP A 108 8.15 8.82 21.90
CA ASP A 108 7.99 10.21 21.50
C ASP A 108 8.46 10.41 20.05
N SER A 109 7.72 11.22 19.28
CA SER A 109 8.00 11.50 17.87
C SER A 109 9.39 12.14 17.66
N ASP A 110 9.84 13.01 18.58
CA ASP A 110 11.16 13.62 18.49
C ASP A 110 12.28 12.59 18.69
N VAL A 111 12.05 11.59 19.54
CA VAL A 111 13.00 10.49 19.74
C VAL A 111 13.09 9.64 18.47
N VAL A 112 11.96 9.31 17.85
CA VAL A 112 11.91 8.57 16.57
C VAL A 112 12.62 9.35 15.46
N ARG A 113 12.35 10.66 15.35
CA ARG A 113 13.01 11.55 14.38
C ARG A 113 14.52 11.50 14.51
N ILE A 114 15.05 11.62 15.74
CA ILE A 114 16.50 11.56 16.00
C ILE A 114 17.06 10.19 15.56
N GLN A 115 16.42 9.10 15.98
CA GLN A 115 16.87 7.75 15.66
C GLN A 115 16.92 7.48 14.15
N LEU A 116 15.87 7.83 13.41
CA LEU A 116 15.82 7.65 11.96
C LEU A 116 16.83 8.55 11.23
N THR A 117 17.08 9.74 11.77
CA THR A 117 18.10 10.66 11.25
C THR A 117 19.51 10.12 11.45
N GLU A 118 19.83 9.67 12.67
CA GLU A 118 21.14 9.10 13.00
C GLU A 118 21.42 7.79 12.27
N ALA A 119 20.38 6.97 12.05
CA ALA A 119 20.46 5.75 11.26
C ALA A 119 20.54 6.00 9.74
N GLY A 120 20.38 7.24 9.28
CA GLY A 120 20.46 7.59 7.86
C GLY A 120 19.26 7.12 7.04
N HIS A 121 18.10 6.89 7.66
CA HIS A 121 16.89 6.39 6.99
C HIS A 121 16.04 7.48 6.32
N ILE A 122 16.31 8.77 6.60
CA ILE A 122 15.56 9.91 6.06
C ILE A 122 15.45 9.90 4.52
N PRO A 123 16.52 9.61 3.73
CA PRO A 123 16.40 9.57 2.28
C PRO A 123 15.44 8.48 1.78
N ALA A 124 15.47 7.30 2.39
CA ALA A 124 14.57 6.21 2.04
C ALA A 124 13.12 6.57 2.38
N LEU A 125 12.90 7.15 3.57
CA LEU A 125 11.59 7.62 3.99
C LEU A 125 11.00 8.64 3.02
N LYS A 126 11.81 9.61 2.56
CA LYS A 126 11.37 10.58 1.54
C LYS A 126 10.95 9.90 0.23
N VAL A 127 11.70 8.90 -0.21
CA VAL A 127 11.32 8.13 -1.42
C VAL A 127 9.99 7.43 -1.22
N ASP A 128 9.76 6.82 -0.05
CA ASP A 128 8.51 6.12 0.23
C ASP A 128 7.30 7.05 0.34
N ILE A 129 7.47 8.23 0.95
CA ILE A 129 6.45 9.29 0.96
C ILE A 129 6.14 9.73 -0.48
N ALA A 130 7.17 10.04 -1.28
CA ALA A 130 6.98 10.50 -2.66
C ALA A 130 6.23 9.47 -3.52
N LYS A 131 6.55 8.18 -3.37
CA LYS A 131 5.83 7.09 -4.06
C LYS A 131 4.36 7.03 -3.66
N ARG A 132 4.07 7.16 -2.37
CA ARG A 132 2.69 7.15 -1.86
C ARG A 132 1.88 8.32 -2.40
N LYS A 133 2.43 9.54 -2.32
CA LYS A 133 1.83 10.75 -2.89
C LYS A 133 1.60 10.61 -4.40
N SER A 134 2.53 9.96 -5.11
CA SER A 134 2.38 9.68 -6.55
C SER A 134 1.23 8.72 -6.84
N LEU A 135 1.05 7.68 -6.01
CA LEU A 135 -0.07 6.76 -6.14
C LEU A 135 -1.41 7.43 -5.83
N ASP A 136 -1.45 8.30 -4.82
CA ASP A 136 -2.66 9.06 -4.47
C ASP A 136 -3.02 10.04 -5.59
N TRP A 137 -2.05 10.79 -6.12
CA TRP A 137 -2.24 11.65 -7.30
C TRP A 137 -2.73 10.88 -8.53
N LEU A 138 -2.16 9.69 -8.78
CA LEU A 138 -2.61 8.79 -9.85
C LEU A 138 -4.06 8.36 -9.65
N THR A 139 -4.44 8.03 -8.42
CA THR A 139 -5.79 7.57 -8.11
C THR A 139 -6.82 8.67 -8.37
N GLU A 140 -6.46 9.94 -8.14
CA GLU A 140 -7.30 11.10 -8.44
C GLU A 140 -7.33 11.45 -9.94
N SER A 141 -6.23 11.16 -10.66
CA SER A 141 -6.05 11.54 -12.06
C SER A 141 -6.49 10.47 -13.07
N VAL A 142 -6.68 9.22 -12.63
CA VAL A 142 -7.03 8.10 -13.51
C VAL A 142 -8.54 8.03 -13.72
N THR A 143 -8.96 8.02 -14.98
CA THR A 143 -10.33 7.69 -15.37
C THR A 143 -10.50 6.17 -15.34
N ILE A 144 -11.34 5.66 -14.44
CA ILE A 144 -11.63 4.22 -14.36
C ILE A 144 -12.71 3.92 -15.39
N THR A 145 -12.47 2.95 -16.27
CA THR A 145 -13.47 2.53 -17.27
C THR A 145 -14.05 1.17 -16.86
N ASP A 146 -15.38 1.03 -16.85
CA ASP A 146 -16.03 -0.27 -16.63
C ASP A 146 -16.00 -1.17 -17.88
N ASP A 147 -16.41 -2.43 -17.75
CA ASP A 147 -16.52 -3.40 -18.87
C ASP A 147 -17.53 -2.95 -19.96
N ALA A 148 -18.33 -1.90 -19.71
CA ALA A 148 -19.30 -1.30 -20.63
C ALA A 148 -18.79 0.01 -21.28
N GLY A 149 -17.58 0.48 -20.96
CA GLY A 149 -16.97 1.67 -21.55
C GLY A 149 -17.33 3.00 -20.88
N ASN A 150 -17.95 2.98 -19.69
CA ASN A 150 -18.30 4.21 -18.97
C ASN A 150 -17.14 4.68 -18.09
N SER A 151 -16.83 5.98 -18.17
CA SER A 151 -15.84 6.67 -17.34
C SER A 151 -16.42 6.94 -15.94
N ILE A 152 -15.86 6.31 -14.92
CA ILE A 152 -16.19 6.50 -13.50
C ILE A 152 -15.00 7.19 -12.83
N THR A 153 -15.25 8.27 -12.10
CA THR A 153 -14.22 8.96 -11.30
C THR A 153 -14.22 8.38 -9.89
N PHE A 154 -13.10 8.43 -9.16
CA PHE A 154 -13.04 7.94 -7.77
C PHE A 154 -14.10 8.60 -6.86
N SER A 155 -14.47 9.87 -7.12
CA SER A 155 -15.55 10.56 -6.42
C SER A 155 -16.92 9.89 -6.57
N ASP A 156 -17.15 9.17 -7.67
CA ASP A 156 -18.42 8.48 -7.93
C ASP A 156 -18.49 7.12 -7.20
N LEU A 157 -17.33 6.52 -6.85
CA LEU A 157 -17.24 5.30 -6.06
C LEU A 157 -17.21 5.57 -4.55
N ALA A 158 -16.68 6.72 -4.13
CA ALA A 158 -16.72 7.16 -2.74
C ALA A 158 -18.09 7.71 -2.33
N ALA A 159 -18.88 8.24 -3.28
CA ALA A 159 -20.22 8.78 -3.01
C ALA A 159 -21.29 7.70 -2.76
N SER A 160 -21.00 6.42 -3.01
CA SER A 160 -21.92 5.31 -2.75
C SER A 160 -21.93 4.80 -1.29
N ASP A 161 -21.11 5.36 -0.40
CA ASP A 161 -21.12 5.02 1.03
C ASP A 161 -21.93 6.00 1.90
N GLU A 162 -22.55 7.04 1.34
CA GLU A 162 -23.34 8.04 2.10
C GLU A 162 -24.85 8.08 1.77
N ASP A 163 -25.38 7.15 0.98
CA ASP A 163 -26.84 7.05 0.74
C ASP A 163 -27.37 5.66 1.08
N ASP A 164 -27.51 5.39 2.37
CA ASP A 164 -28.58 4.51 2.86
C ASP A 164 -29.44 5.31 3.83
N GLY A 165 -30.17 6.27 3.24
CA GLY A 165 -31.27 6.94 3.88
C GLY A 165 -32.45 5.98 4.06
N ASP A 166 -32.99 6.02 5.28
CA ASP A 166 -34.40 5.79 5.61
C ASP A 166 -34.86 4.33 5.86
N THR A 167 -34.66 3.89 7.10
CA THR A 167 -35.74 3.15 7.80
C THR A 167 -36.24 3.99 8.96
N VAL A 168 -37.24 4.83 8.66
CA VAL A 168 -38.27 5.24 9.63
C VAL A 168 -38.75 4.04 10.43
N LEU A 169 -38.29 3.92 11.68
CA LEU A 169 -38.98 3.15 12.71
C LEU A 169 -40.20 3.96 13.14
N ASP A 170 -41.25 3.79 12.35
CA ASP A 170 -42.63 4.10 12.72
C ASP A 170 -42.91 3.46 14.09
N THR A 171 -43.13 4.32 15.09
CA THR A 171 -43.57 3.90 16.42
C THR A 171 -45.08 3.86 16.38
N PRO A 172 -45.75 2.70 16.43
CA PRO A 172 -47.16 2.71 16.72
C PRO A 172 -47.33 2.98 18.21
N ALA A 173 -47.86 4.16 18.51
CA ALA A 173 -48.53 4.42 19.77
C ALA A 173 -49.74 3.48 19.88
N SER A 174 -49.87 2.79 21.01
CA SER A 174 -51.15 2.26 21.49
C SER A 174 -51.37 2.78 22.91
N GLU A 175 -52.29 3.72 23.03
CA GLU A 175 -52.94 4.12 24.28
C GLU A 175 -53.90 3.00 24.77
N GLU A 176 -54.21 3.07 26.07
CA GLU A 176 -55.28 2.36 26.82
C GLU A 176 -54.95 0.88 27.16
N ASP A 177 -55.11 0.35 28.37
CA ASP A 177 -56.19 0.52 29.35
C ASP A 177 -55.79 -0.06 30.74
N GLU A 178 -56.60 0.26 31.73
CA GLU A 178 -56.58 0.09 33.20
C GLU A 178 -56.33 -1.32 33.82
N SER A 179 -56.25 -1.30 35.16
CA SER A 179 -56.34 -2.38 36.17
C SER A 179 -55.08 -3.23 36.40
N GLU A 180 -54.59 -3.44 37.63
CA GLU A 180 -55.23 -3.70 38.94
C GLU A 180 -54.28 -3.38 40.11
#